data_AF-A0A831T4Y8-F1
#
_entry.id   AF-A0A831T4Y8-F1
#
_cell.length_a   1.000
_cell.length_b   1.000
_cell.length_c   1.000
_cell.angle_alpha   90.00
_cell.angle_beta   90.00
_cell.angle_gamma   90.00
#
_symmetry.space_group_name_H-M   'P 1'
#
loop_
_entity.id
_entity.type
_entity.pdbx_description
1 polymer ?
#
loop_
_entity_poly.entity_id
_entity_poly.type
_entity_poly.pdbx_seq_one_letter_code
_entity_poly.pdbx_strand_id
1 'polypeptide(L)' 'MILDTRISVDYIAGYFKEGWGVVDIERDLLLLTGSEIEAAIRYYLDHRAQIEEQIRRSEEIYHEQVISQEIACL' A
#
# COMPACT_ATOMS: atom_id res chain seq x y z
N MET A 1 -4.60 8.25 -1.05
CA MET A 1 -4.97 7.69 -2.36
C MET A 1 -4.45 8.60 -3.44
N ILE A 2 -4.05 8.04 -4.58
CA ILE A 2 -3.67 8.83 -5.76
C ILE A 2 -4.93 9.35 -6.43
N LEU A 3 -4.90 10.61 -6.88
CA LEU A 3 -6.06 11.30 -7.46
C LEU A 3 -6.68 10.48 -8.61
N ASP A 4 -8.00 10.44 -8.68
CA ASP A 4 -8.77 9.70 -9.70
C ASP A 4 -8.47 8.21 -9.83
N THR A 5 -7.83 7.61 -8.81
CA THR A 5 -7.61 6.16 -8.74
C THR A 5 -8.10 5.59 -7.40
N ARG A 6 -8.25 4.27 -7.36
CA ARG A 6 -8.40 3.53 -6.10
C ARG A 6 -7.07 3.02 -5.55
N ILE A 7 -5.95 3.51 -6.10
CA ILE A 7 -4.62 3.09 -5.67
C ILE A 7 -4.22 3.92 -4.46
N SER A 8 -3.88 3.24 -3.39
CA SER A 8 -3.50 3.84 -2.13
C SER A 8 -1.97 3.98 -2.02
N VAL A 9 -1.51 4.85 -1.11
CA VAL A 9 -0.06 5.14 -0.99
C VAL A 9 0.68 3.96 -0.36
N ASP A 10 0.07 3.28 0.59
CA ASP A 10 0.54 2.02 1.18
C ASP A 10 0.73 0.93 0.12
N TYR A 11 -0.14 0.85 -0.89
CA TYR A 11 0.02 -0.10 -1.99
C TYR A 11 1.30 0.18 -2.80
N ILE A 12 1.56 1.44 -3.15
CA ILE A 12 2.80 1.84 -3.86
C ILE A 12 4.03 1.67 -2.94
N ALA A 13 3.89 1.97 -1.64
CA ALA A 13 4.94 1.77 -0.66
C ALA A 13 5.34 0.30 -0.52
N GLY A 14 4.41 -0.64 -0.73
CA GLY A 14 4.68 -2.07 -0.81
C GLY A 14 5.74 -2.40 -1.86
N TYR A 15 5.50 -2.05 -3.12
CA TYR A 15 6.48 -2.27 -4.21
C TYR A 15 7.83 -1.60 -3.92
N PHE A 16 7.82 -0.36 -3.43
CA PHE A 16 9.04 0.35 -3.08
C PHE A 16 9.84 -0.36 -1.97
N LYS A 17 9.17 -0.89 -0.94
CA LYS A 17 9.78 -1.68 0.14
C LYS A 17 10.40 -2.98 -0.37
N GLU A 18 9.84 -3.56 -1.42
CA GLU A 18 10.40 -4.73 -2.12
C GLU A 18 11.59 -4.40 -3.03
N GLY A 19 11.97 -3.11 -3.14
CA GLY A 19 13.13 -2.65 -3.91
C GLY A 19 12.82 -2.27 -5.35
N TRP A 20 11.54 -2.17 -5.73
CA TRP A 20 11.16 -1.77 -7.08
C TRP A 20 11.45 -0.29 -7.31
N GLY A 21 11.97 0.04 -8.50
CA GLY A 21 12.15 1.41 -8.95
C GLY A 21 10.86 2.01 -9.52
N VAL A 22 10.82 3.34 -9.64
CA VAL A 22 9.65 4.07 -10.20
C VAL A 22 9.23 3.53 -11.56
N VAL A 23 10.18 3.24 -12.45
CA VAL A 23 9.91 2.72 -13.79
C VAL A 23 9.31 1.31 -13.75
N ASP A 24 9.74 0.46 -12.82
CA ASP A 24 9.21 -0.90 -12.67
C ASP A 24 7.78 -0.85 -12.15
N ILE A 25 7.51 0.03 -11.18
CA ILE A 25 6.17 0.25 -10.63
C ILE A 25 5.24 0.84 -11.70
N GLU A 26 5.70 1.80 -12.50
CA GLU A 26 4.91 2.42 -13.57
C GLU A 26 4.52 1.40 -14.66
N ARG A 27 5.41 0.45 -14.95
CA ARG A 27 5.13 -0.64 -15.89
C ARG A 27 4.07 -1.60 -15.39
N ASP A 28 3.97 -1.80 -14.08
CA ASP A 28 2.97 -2.67 -13.46
C ASP A 28 1.64 -1.94 -13.24
N LEU A 29 1.71 -0.66 -12.84
CA LEU A 29 0.57 0.20 -12.55
C LEU A 29 0.31 1.18 -13.69
N LEU A 30 -0.15 0.65 -14.83
CA LEU A 30 -0.38 1.39 -16.09
C LEU A 30 -1.35 2.59 -15.99
N LEU A 31 -2.06 2.74 -14.87
CA LEU A 31 -2.96 3.86 -14.58
C LEU A 31 -2.25 5.06 -13.95
N LEU A 32 -0.99 4.91 -13.54
CA LEU A 32 -0.22 5.94 -12.86
C LEU A 32 0.95 6.38 -13.74
N THR A 33 1.26 7.66 -13.65
CA THR A 33 2.50 8.22 -14.20
C THR A 33 3.65 8.05 -13.21
N GLY A 34 4.88 8.00 -13.73
CA GLY A 34 6.09 7.99 -12.89
C GLY A 34 6.14 9.15 -11.89
N SER A 35 5.62 10.32 -12.27
CA SER A 35 5.48 11.49 -11.39
C SER A 35 4.54 11.26 -10.21
N GLU A 36 3.41 10.59 -10.43
CA GLU A 36 2.47 10.26 -9.35
C GLU A 36 3.04 9.20 -8.41
N ILE A 37 3.76 8.23 -8.95
CA ILE A 37 4.48 7.21 -8.18
C ILE A 37 5.58 7.85 -7.34
N GLU A 38 6.39 8.74 -7.92
CA GLU A 38 7.44 9.46 -7.18
C GLU A 38 6.83 10.31 -6.05
N ALA A 39 5.73 11.03 -6.34
CA ALA A 39 5.03 11.81 -5.34
C ALA A 39 4.48 10.94 -4.20
N ALA A 40 3.95 9.76 -4.52
CA ALA A 40 3.47 8.79 -3.53
C ALA A 40 4.61 8.26 -2.65
N ILE A 41 5.75 7.90 -3.25
CA ILE A 41 6.93 7.42 -2.53
C ILE A 41 7.46 8.52 -1.60
N ARG A 42 7.54 9.77 -2.08
CA ARG A 42 7.97 10.90 -1.24
C ARG A 42 7.02 11.12 -0.07
N TYR A 43 5.71 11.12 -0.34
CA TYR A 43 4.70 11.22 0.71
C TYR A 43 4.83 10.10 1.74
N TYR A 44 5.04 8.87 1.28
CA TYR A 44 5.29 7.71 2.16
C TYR A 44 6.52 7.92 3.04
N LEU A 45 7.65 8.35 2.47
CA LEU A 45 8.88 8.59 3.22
C LEU A 45 8.69 9.70 4.29
N ASP A 46 8.00 10.78 3.93
CA ASP A 46 7.72 11.90 4.83
C ASP A 46 6.78 11.52 5.98
N HIS A 47 5.91 10.52 5.78
CA HIS A 47 4.88 10.09 6.74
C HIS A 47 5.07 8.64 7.20
N ARG A 48 6.28 8.11 7.07
CA ARG A 48 6.56 6.66 7.15
C ARG A 48 6.01 6.01 8.42
N ALA A 49 6.27 6.60 9.58
CA ALA A 49 5.84 6.05 10.85
C ALA A 49 4.31 5.90 10.96
N GLN A 50 3.56 6.88 10.43
CA GLN A 50 2.10 6.88 10.49
C GLN A 50 1.51 5.85 9.52
N ILE A 51 2.07 5.75 8.31
CA ILE A 51 1.59 4.81 7.29
C ILE A 51 1.93 3.37 7.67
N GLU A 52 3.14 3.10 8.19
CA GLU A 52 3.51 1.75 8.65
C GLU A 52 2.62 1.29 9.82
N GLU A 53 2.25 2.20 10.73
CA GLU A 53 1.29 1.89 11.79
C GLU A 53 -0.13 1.62 11.25
N GLN A 54 -0.56 2.35 10.22
CA GLN A 54 -1.83 2.08 9.54
C GLN A 54 -1.84 0.71 8.85
N ILE A 55 -0.74 0.36 8.17
CA ILE A 55 -0.57 -0.95 7.52
C ILE A 55 -0.65 -2.06 8.56
N ARG A 56 0.16 -1.98 9.63
CA ARG A 56 0.17 -2.96 10.73
C ARG A 56 -1.21 -3.17 11.33
N ARG A 57 -1.93 -2.08 11.63
CA ARG A 57 -3.29 -2.16 12.16
C ARG A 57 -4.28 -2.78 11.19
N SER A 58 -4.15 -2.49 9.90
CA SER A 58 -5.00 -3.07 8.86
C SER A 58 -4.79 -4.59 8.83
N GLU A 59 -3.53 -5.04 8.81
CA GLU A 59 -3.15 -6.45 8.84
C GLU A 59 -3.68 -7.18 10.08
N GLU A 60 -3.60 -6.55 11.26
CA GLU A 60 -4.16 -7.10 12.51
C GLU A 60 -5.68 -7.30 12.42
N ILE A 61 -6.41 -6.28 11.93
CA ILE A 61 -7.86 -6.36 11.76
C ILE A 61 -8.24 -7.48 10.78
N TYR A 62 -7.55 -7.59 9.64
CA TYR A 62 -7.81 -8.67 8.69
C TYR A 62 -7.52 -10.05 9.30
N HIS A 63 -6.44 -10.19 10.05
CA HIS A 63 -6.08 -11.46 10.68
C HIS A 63 -7.13 -11.88 11.72
N GLU A 64 -7.59 -10.96 12.56
CA GLU A 64 -8.65 -11.20 13.55
C GLU A 64 -9.99 -11.57 12.89
N GLN A 65 -10.33 -10.95 11.76
CA GLN A 65 -11.54 -11.28 10.99
C GLN A 65 -11.48 -12.68 10.37
N VAL A 66 -10.33 -13.06 9.79
CA VAL A 66 -10.14 -14.40 9.20
C VAL A 66 -10.29 -15.48 10.28
N ILE A 67 -9.63 -15.30 11.44
CA ILE A 67 -9.74 -16.24 12.57
C ILE A 67 -11.19 -16.36 13.05
N SER A 68 -11.91 -15.24 13.17
CA SER A 68 -13.30 -15.24 13.61
C SER A 68 -14.22 -15.96 12.62
N GLN A 69 -13.97 -15.83 11.32
CA GLN A 69 -14.73 -16.50 10.26
C GLN A 69 -14.46 -18.01 10.20
N GLU A 70 -13.22 -18.43 10.44
CA GLU A 70 -12.85 -19.86 10.50
C GLU A 70 -13.45 -20.56 11.71
N ILE A 71 -13.47 -19.92 12.89
CA ILE A 71 -14.12 -20.46 14.09
C ILE A 71 -15.64 -20.52 13.92
N ALA A 72 -16.26 -19.53 13.28
CA ALA A 72 -17.70 -19.52 13.05
C ALA A 72 -18.20 -20.61 12.08
N CYS A 73 -17.29 -21.23 11.32
CA CYS A 73 -17.58 -22.31 10.39
C CYS A 73 -17.31 -23.73 10.96
N LEU A 74 -16.91 -23.83 12.24
CA LEU A 74 -16.69 -25.08 12.99
C LEU A 74 -17.79 -25.30 14.04
#